data_AF-A0A077QN49-F1
#
_entry.id   AF-A0A077QN49-F1
#
_cell.length_a   1.000
_cell.length_b   1.000
_cell.length_c   1.000
_cell.angle_alpha   90.00
_cell.angle_beta   90.00
_cell.angle_gamma   90.00
#
_symmetry.space_group_name_H-M   'P 1'
#
loop_
_entity.id
_entity.type
_entity.pdbx_description
1 polymer ?
#
loop_
_entity_poly.entity_id
_entity_poly.type
_entity_poly.pdbx_seq_one_letter_code
_entity_poly.pdbx_strand_id
1 'polypeptide(L)'
;MQDFMMFRSIFHEGAISVNDNDYIKSVGFHITCNEANKNFSLDNEKDVIQDLISQHFIYREGAIHHQLIAYMLENDNTYLDEIISNLFSKSNSDILSAFTILDEKFIHSASFRKLIISTLSQSHHFDKMISILNENELEIIKTKIAINMIAFIDPNVSSHRNVYCDFVVNTGYGLVSHLDKEMIVPFLNNIKELNIVYEDITPSVSDIDYQALTFLAENHMYSLSKDNYRIVISALLKEKSITYEQVGRQPMSLIVENNLQFVRQYVDENIDLFVRNIFIDSEEETATIVKILQHTELCDELKTQIIKEMSFAVSELTEFSETIDSGETEISFHDLFYRHDRILPTWPALIAYICEECNLEVLTGYVERHAENLGSQDVQIDNEDRYDLLYTKVICNEDLNDEAYAAVLSPIYINIHYWDERFSIYNFSRLVNNNKLSLNNEIFEKAAELFIPSTENFVTESFVVWFSLHKEEFFSETDYYLHKDDNETFFEGMIHTLVKSERFSTIEKADLLIKYQLKLSNSFMGQLDISNDVIISIIVRSSDDENNIKMIIRLLKNGYDIKADIANLVKYLDEKEFSKIFNNKREATMNISRQENYNTLLIEFKRAGFIKDFSIKDDGKFYVKISS
;
A
#
# COMPACT_ATOMS: atom_id res chain seq x y z
N MET A 1 78.42 -52.64 39.02
CA MET A 1 78.50 -53.75 38.05
C MET A 1 77.77 -54.94 38.68
N GLN A 2 76.45 -55.00 38.43
CA GLN A 2 75.37 -55.91 38.91
C GLN A 2 74.10 -55.06 38.74
N ASP A 3 73.01 -55.42 38.05
CA ASP A 3 72.44 -56.72 37.68
C ASP A 3 72.15 -56.81 36.17
N PHE A 4 72.73 -57.83 35.52
CA PHE A 4 72.54 -58.18 34.11
C PHE A 4 71.59 -59.41 34.00
N MET A 5 70.65 -59.55 34.94
CA MET A 5 69.78 -60.73 35.10
C MET A 5 68.29 -60.39 35.27
N MET A 6 67.70 -59.58 34.39
CA MET A 6 66.23 -59.53 34.24
C MET A 6 65.70 -59.95 32.86
N PHE A 7 66.57 -60.20 31.88
CA PHE A 7 66.13 -60.66 30.55
C PHE A 7 66.29 -62.18 30.42
N ARG A 8 65.41 -62.93 31.10
CA ARG A 8 65.14 -64.30 30.67
C ARG A 8 64.10 -64.25 29.56
N SER A 9 64.54 -64.52 28.35
CA SER A 9 63.69 -64.98 27.26
C SER A 9 62.93 -66.22 27.73
N ILE A 10 61.61 -66.14 27.85
CA ILE A 10 60.75 -67.30 28.09
C ILE A 10 60.07 -67.58 26.76
N PHE A 11 60.75 -68.33 25.88
CA PHE A 11 60.06 -69.02 24.80
C PHE A 11 59.40 -70.26 25.43
N HIS A 12 58.09 -70.20 25.61
CA HIS A 12 57.22 -71.36 25.75
C HIS A 12 56.32 -71.38 24.51
N GLU A 13 55.96 -72.57 24.01
CA GLU A 13 54.93 -72.72 22.99
C GLU A 13 53.63 -72.09 23.54
N GLY A 14 53.20 -70.98 22.94
CA GLY A 14 52.16 -70.09 23.46
C GLY A 14 52.64 -68.72 23.98
N ALA A 15 53.92 -68.37 23.81
CA ALA A 15 54.51 -67.10 24.24
C ALA A 15 54.25 -65.94 23.25
N ILE A 16 54.08 -64.74 23.83
CA ILE A 16 54.03 -63.42 23.18
C ILE A 16 55.09 -63.29 22.08
N SER A 17 54.70 -62.71 20.94
CA SER A 17 55.58 -62.59 19.77
C SER A 17 56.80 -61.70 20.07
N VAL A 18 57.86 -61.82 19.25
CA VAL A 18 59.06 -60.96 19.39
C VAL A 18 58.68 -59.49 19.28
N ASN A 19 57.78 -59.17 18.36
CA ASN A 19 57.29 -57.81 18.13
C ASN A 19 56.47 -57.29 19.31
N ASP A 20 55.55 -58.10 19.84
CA ASP A 20 54.73 -57.75 21.00
C ASP A 20 55.59 -57.54 22.27
N ASN A 21 56.62 -58.35 22.47
CA ASN A 21 57.58 -58.18 23.57
C ASN A 21 58.39 -56.89 23.43
N ASP A 22 58.84 -56.55 22.22
CA ASP A 22 59.58 -55.32 21.97
C ASP A 22 58.68 -54.08 22.11
N TYR A 23 57.40 -54.18 21.77
CA TYR A 23 56.39 -53.18 22.10
C TYR A 23 56.27 -52.99 23.62
N ILE A 24 56.04 -54.06 24.40
CA ILE A 24 55.90 -53.99 25.87
C ILE A 24 57.13 -53.34 26.52
N LYS A 25 58.34 -53.72 26.09
CA LYS A 25 59.59 -53.06 26.54
C LYS A 25 59.60 -51.57 26.21
N SER A 26 59.17 -51.19 25.01
CA SER A 26 59.13 -49.80 24.56
C SER A 26 58.13 -48.97 25.37
N VAL A 27 56.98 -49.53 25.74
CA VAL A 27 56.05 -48.92 26.72
C VAL A 27 56.71 -48.79 28.10
N GLY A 28 57.50 -49.80 28.50
CA GLY A 28 58.40 -49.77 29.65
C GLY A 28 59.45 -48.62 29.61
N PHE A 29 59.84 -48.17 28.43
CA PHE A 29 60.75 -47.03 28.20
C PHE A 29 60.04 -45.71 27.90
N HIS A 30 58.74 -45.59 28.23
CA HIS A 30 57.97 -44.36 28.06
C HIS A 30 57.85 -43.87 26.61
N ILE A 31 57.72 -44.80 25.65
CA ILE A 31 57.34 -44.44 24.28
C ILE A 31 56.04 -43.63 24.28
N THR A 32 55.97 -42.61 23.42
CA THR A 32 54.79 -41.77 23.28
C THR A 32 53.65 -42.51 22.57
N CYS A 33 52.42 -42.03 22.72
CA CYS A 33 51.25 -42.57 22.01
C CYS A 33 51.47 -42.58 20.48
N ASN A 34 52.01 -41.49 19.93
CA ASN A 34 52.28 -41.37 18.51
C ASN A 34 53.31 -42.40 18.01
N GLU A 35 54.45 -42.51 18.71
CA GLU A 35 55.52 -43.44 18.32
C GLU A 35 55.08 -44.90 18.45
N ALA A 36 54.29 -45.23 19.47
CA ALA A 36 53.72 -46.56 19.65
C ALA A 36 52.86 -46.96 18.44
N ASN A 37 51.87 -46.13 18.09
CA ASN A 37 50.93 -46.38 16.99
C ASN A 37 51.57 -46.30 15.59
N LYS A 38 52.76 -45.70 15.47
CA LYS A 38 53.50 -45.60 14.21
C LYS A 38 54.40 -46.80 13.96
N ASN A 39 55.07 -47.29 15.01
CA ASN A 39 56.19 -48.22 14.88
C ASN A 39 55.83 -49.68 15.17
N PHE A 40 54.67 -49.95 15.78
CA PHE A 40 54.27 -51.29 16.19
C PHE A 40 52.92 -51.69 15.58
N SER A 41 52.79 -52.98 15.27
CA SER A 41 51.56 -53.65 14.88
C SER A 41 51.51 -54.94 15.69
N LEU A 42 50.53 -55.07 16.59
CA LEU A 42 50.48 -56.15 17.58
C LEU A 42 49.95 -57.44 16.96
N ASP A 43 50.49 -58.58 17.40
CA ASP A 43 50.07 -59.91 16.95
C ASP A 43 49.01 -60.54 17.87
N ASN A 44 49.05 -60.26 19.18
CA ASN A 44 48.06 -60.73 20.16
C ASN A 44 47.75 -59.68 21.23
N GLU A 45 46.69 -58.90 21.02
CA GLU A 45 46.29 -57.80 21.88
C GLU A 45 45.94 -58.26 23.30
N LYS A 46 45.33 -59.44 23.45
CA LYS A 46 44.90 -59.97 24.75
C LYS A 46 46.09 -60.23 25.66
N ASP A 47 47.11 -60.92 25.14
CA ASP A 47 48.28 -61.29 25.93
C ASP A 47 49.13 -60.05 26.23
N VAL A 48 49.24 -59.12 25.27
CA VAL A 48 49.90 -57.81 25.49
C VAL A 48 49.24 -57.02 26.61
N ILE A 49 47.90 -56.96 26.67
CA ILE A 49 47.17 -56.28 27.75
C ILE A 49 47.48 -56.91 29.12
N GLN A 50 47.49 -58.25 29.21
CA GLN A 50 47.79 -58.95 30.46
C GLN A 50 49.20 -58.64 30.95
N ASP A 51 50.17 -58.56 30.04
CA ASP A 51 51.55 -58.22 30.37
C ASP A 51 51.74 -56.74 30.74
N LEU A 52 51.06 -55.83 30.05
CA LEU A 52 51.06 -54.41 30.44
C LEU A 52 50.43 -54.20 31.83
N ILE A 53 49.40 -54.97 32.19
CA ILE A 53 48.79 -54.94 33.53
C ILE A 53 49.77 -55.51 34.57
N SER A 54 50.36 -56.69 34.30
CA SER A 54 51.26 -57.36 35.25
C SER A 54 52.52 -56.54 35.56
N GLN A 55 52.98 -55.73 34.60
CA GLN A 55 54.13 -54.83 34.73
C GLN A 55 53.76 -53.39 35.13
N HIS A 56 52.47 -53.11 35.39
CA HIS A 56 51.95 -51.77 35.71
C HIS A 56 52.25 -50.69 34.64
N PHE A 57 52.38 -51.10 33.37
CA PHE A 57 52.60 -50.21 32.24
C PHE A 57 51.30 -49.77 31.55
N ILE A 58 50.16 -50.35 31.94
CA ILE A 58 48.85 -50.15 31.31
C ILE A 58 48.37 -48.68 31.28
N TYR A 59 48.82 -47.84 32.22
CA TYR A 59 48.44 -46.41 32.27
C TYR A 59 49.43 -45.47 31.55
N ARG A 60 50.45 -46.00 30.89
CA ARG A 60 51.45 -45.19 30.17
C ARG A 60 50.93 -44.78 28.79
N GLU A 61 51.52 -43.73 28.21
CA GLU A 61 51.11 -43.22 26.89
C GLU A 61 51.12 -44.25 25.78
N GLY A 62 52.17 -45.07 25.73
CA GLY A 62 52.28 -46.13 24.72
C GLY A 62 51.15 -47.17 24.78
N ALA A 63 50.44 -47.31 25.92
CA ALA A 63 49.30 -48.21 26.06
C ALA A 63 48.03 -47.70 25.35
N ILE A 64 47.98 -46.41 24.97
CA ILE A 64 46.94 -45.84 24.10
C ILE A 64 47.22 -46.23 22.64
N HIS A 65 47.27 -47.54 22.37
CA HIS A 65 47.53 -48.12 21.05
C HIS A 65 46.22 -48.56 20.40
N HIS A 66 46.01 -48.25 19.12
CA HIS A 66 44.73 -48.45 18.43
C HIS A 66 44.21 -49.89 18.50
N GLN A 67 45.07 -50.91 18.33
CA GLN A 67 44.67 -52.32 18.49
C GLN A 67 44.26 -52.67 19.91
N LEU A 68 44.96 -52.15 20.92
CA LEU A 68 44.64 -52.42 22.33
C LEU A 68 43.31 -51.75 22.72
N ILE A 69 43.13 -50.49 22.35
CA ILE A 69 41.92 -49.74 22.63
C ILE A 69 40.72 -50.37 21.89
N ALA A 70 40.88 -50.77 20.63
CA ALA A 70 39.83 -51.48 19.89
C ALA A 70 39.46 -52.80 20.59
N TYR A 71 40.45 -53.60 20.98
CA TYR A 71 40.22 -54.84 21.70
C TYR A 71 39.48 -54.62 23.04
N MET A 72 39.88 -53.59 23.80
CA MET A 72 39.23 -53.24 25.06
C MET A 72 37.78 -52.77 24.88
N LEU A 73 37.48 -52.02 23.82
CA LEU A 73 36.14 -51.57 23.46
C LEU A 73 35.21 -52.71 22.99
N GLU A 74 35.77 -53.80 22.47
CA GLU A 74 35.00 -54.97 22.04
C GLU A 74 34.74 -55.99 23.15
N ASN A 75 35.57 -55.99 24.19
CA ASN A 75 35.54 -56.98 25.27
C ASN A 75 35.19 -56.37 26.64
N ASP A 76 34.70 -55.13 26.69
CA ASP A 76 34.31 -54.40 27.91
C ASP A 76 35.36 -54.49 29.04
N ASN A 77 36.61 -54.15 28.71
CA ASN A 77 37.72 -54.31 29.65
C ASN A 77 37.65 -53.29 30.79
N THR A 78 37.74 -53.76 32.04
CA THR A 78 37.62 -52.93 33.25
C THR A 78 38.69 -51.84 33.40
N TYR A 79 39.84 -51.98 32.74
CA TYR A 79 40.92 -50.99 32.82
C TYR A 79 40.73 -49.82 31.83
N LEU A 80 39.82 -49.93 30.86
CA LEU A 80 39.63 -48.90 29.84
C LEU A 80 39.21 -47.55 30.45
N ASP A 81 38.27 -47.57 31.40
CA ASP A 81 37.79 -46.36 32.07
C ASP A 81 38.91 -45.62 32.82
N GLU A 82 39.82 -46.36 33.45
CA GLU A 82 40.97 -45.79 34.16
C GLU A 82 42.02 -45.23 33.20
N ILE A 83 42.26 -45.90 32.06
CA ILE A 83 43.14 -45.39 31.00
C ILE A 83 42.59 -44.08 30.42
N ILE A 84 41.28 -44.04 30.14
CA ILE A 84 40.59 -42.85 29.64
C ILE A 84 40.66 -41.71 30.68
N SER A 85 40.37 -42.00 31.95
CA SER A 85 40.46 -41.00 33.03
C SER A 85 41.87 -40.43 33.16
N ASN A 86 42.89 -41.27 33.02
CA ASN A 86 44.28 -40.83 33.00
C ASN A 86 44.60 -39.95 31.78
N LEU A 87 44.07 -40.28 30.59
CA LEU A 87 44.18 -39.42 29.40
C LEU A 87 43.53 -38.05 29.63
N PHE A 88 42.31 -38.02 30.19
CA PHE A 88 41.59 -36.78 30.49
C PHE A 88 42.17 -35.99 31.66
N SER A 89 43.12 -36.53 32.41
CA SER A 89 43.93 -35.76 33.38
C SER A 89 45.04 -34.92 32.73
N LYS A 90 45.33 -35.15 31.43
CA LYS A 90 46.39 -34.46 30.67
C LYS A 90 45.95 -33.13 30.08
N SER A 91 46.87 -32.49 29.34
CA SER A 91 46.61 -31.24 28.63
C SER A 91 45.62 -31.45 27.47
N ASN A 92 44.93 -30.38 27.08
CA ASN A 92 43.96 -30.40 25.98
C ASN A 92 44.59 -30.86 24.65
N SER A 93 45.84 -30.49 24.38
CA SER A 93 46.59 -30.93 23.20
C SER A 93 46.88 -32.43 23.20
N ASP A 94 47.18 -33.02 24.36
CA ASP A 94 47.48 -34.45 24.46
C ASP A 94 46.22 -35.30 24.21
N ILE A 95 45.07 -34.83 24.72
CA ILE A 95 43.77 -35.47 24.50
C ILE A 95 43.45 -35.46 23.00
N LEU A 96 43.48 -34.29 22.36
CA LEU A 96 43.21 -34.18 20.91
C LEU A 96 44.19 -35.01 20.08
N SER A 97 45.47 -35.01 20.43
CA SER A 97 46.49 -35.80 19.72
C SER A 97 46.18 -37.29 19.79
N ALA A 98 45.80 -37.81 20.97
CA ALA A 98 45.43 -39.21 21.13
C ALA A 98 44.18 -39.57 20.29
N PHE A 99 43.13 -38.74 20.31
CA PHE A 99 41.93 -38.96 19.50
C PHE A 99 42.25 -38.94 18.00
N THR A 100 43.12 -38.03 17.56
CA THR A 100 43.55 -37.94 16.15
C THR A 100 44.27 -39.22 15.71
N ILE A 101 45.24 -39.67 16.50
CA ILE A 101 46.00 -40.90 16.20
C ILE A 101 45.08 -42.12 16.15
N LEU A 102 44.14 -42.24 17.11
CA LEU A 102 43.21 -43.36 17.16
C LEU A 102 42.24 -43.35 15.98
N ASP A 103 41.71 -42.17 15.60
CA ASP A 103 40.85 -42.04 14.43
C ASP A 103 41.55 -42.47 13.12
N GLU A 104 42.80 -42.04 12.93
CA GLU A 104 43.60 -42.38 11.75
C GLU A 104 43.94 -43.87 11.66
N LYS A 105 44.07 -44.54 12.81
CA LYS A 105 44.58 -45.91 12.90
C LYS A 105 43.51 -46.98 13.09
N PHE A 106 42.30 -46.60 13.51
CA PHE A 106 41.21 -47.58 13.61
C PHE A 106 40.85 -48.13 12.23
N ILE A 107 40.74 -49.46 12.16
CA ILE A 107 40.38 -50.18 10.93
C ILE A 107 38.90 -49.95 10.57
N HIS A 108 38.05 -49.81 11.60
CA HIS A 108 36.62 -49.62 11.46
C HIS A 108 36.19 -48.28 12.05
N SER A 109 35.43 -47.48 11.29
CA SER A 109 34.85 -46.22 11.77
C SER A 109 33.95 -46.40 13.00
N ALA A 110 33.32 -47.57 13.13
CA ALA A 110 32.54 -47.95 14.30
C ALA A 110 33.38 -48.01 15.60
N SER A 111 34.67 -48.34 15.51
CA SER A 111 35.57 -48.36 16.68
C SER A 111 35.79 -46.96 17.25
N PHE A 112 35.95 -45.95 16.37
CA PHE A 112 36.05 -44.56 16.81
C PHE A 112 34.75 -44.07 17.45
N ARG A 113 33.59 -44.41 16.87
CA ARG A 113 32.29 -44.11 17.45
C ARG A 113 32.14 -44.72 18.86
N LYS A 114 32.48 -46.00 19.02
CA LYS A 114 32.48 -46.67 20.33
C LYS A 114 33.43 -46.01 21.33
N LEU A 115 34.61 -45.59 20.89
CA LEU A 115 35.55 -44.83 21.72
C LEU A 115 34.89 -43.55 22.24
N ILE A 116 34.27 -42.76 21.35
CA ILE A 116 33.58 -41.52 21.72
C ILE A 116 32.49 -41.79 22.76
N ILE A 117 31.64 -42.80 22.52
CA ILE A 117 30.55 -43.18 23.42
C ILE A 117 31.10 -43.58 24.79
N SER A 118 32.05 -44.52 24.85
CA SER A 118 32.64 -45.01 26.10
C SER A 118 33.35 -43.89 26.87
N THR A 119 34.03 -42.99 26.16
CA THR A 119 34.83 -41.92 26.77
C THR A 119 33.97 -40.77 27.29
N LEU A 120 33.02 -40.30 26.48
CA LEU A 120 32.26 -39.08 26.73
C LEU A 120 30.91 -39.31 27.43
N SER A 121 30.55 -40.55 27.76
CA SER A 121 29.37 -40.83 28.59
C SER A 121 29.54 -40.38 30.06
N GLN A 122 30.75 -39.98 30.47
CA GLN A 122 31.02 -39.44 31.80
C GLN A 122 31.01 -37.90 31.76
N SER A 123 30.24 -37.27 32.65
CA SER A 123 29.96 -35.83 32.60
C SER A 123 31.21 -34.94 32.58
N HIS A 124 32.22 -35.26 33.38
CA HIS A 124 33.46 -34.49 33.46
C HIS A 124 34.34 -34.62 32.20
N HIS A 125 34.33 -35.78 31.53
CA HIS A 125 35.01 -35.97 30.25
C HIS A 125 34.27 -35.22 29.13
N PHE A 126 32.94 -35.31 29.13
CA PHE A 126 32.08 -34.61 28.17
C PHE A 126 32.29 -33.09 28.22
N ASP A 127 32.17 -32.49 29.41
CA ASP A 127 32.32 -31.05 29.58
C ASP A 127 33.75 -30.57 29.27
N LYS A 128 34.78 -31.37 29.61
CA LYS A 128 36.16 -31.08 29.21
C LYS A 128 36.34 -31.12 27.69
N MET A 129 35.73 -32.10 27.01
CA MET A 129 35.79 -32.19 25.55
C MET A 129 35.09 -30.99 24.89
N ILE A 130 33.95 -30.51 25.41
CA ILE A 130 33.32 -29.28 24.93
C ILE A 130 34.27 -28.09 25.04
N SER A 131 34.95 -27.92 26.18
CA SER A 131 35.94 -26.86 26.37
C SER A 131 37.07 -26.93 25.32
N ILE A 132 37.56 -28.14 25.03
CA ILE A 132 38.62 -28.38 24.04
C ILE A 132 38.16 -27.99 22.63
N LEU A 133 36.92 -28.35 22.26
CA LEU A 133 36.37 -28.05 20.95
C LEU A 133 36.08 -26.55 20.75
N ASN A 134 35.78 -25.81 21.83
CA ASN A 134 35.54 -24.37 21.82
C ASN A 134 36.81 -23.50 21.68
N GLU A 135 38.00 -24.03 22.01
CA GLU A 135 39.22 -23.20 22.11
C GLU A 135 39.75 -22.65 20.77
N ASN A 136 39.42 -23.28 19.63
CA ASN A 136 39.83 -22.84 18.28
C ASN A 136 38.85 -23.35 17.22
N GLU A 137 38.93 -22.85 15.98
CA GLU A 137 38.14 -23.33 14.85
C GLU A 137 38.17 -24.88 14.69
N LEU A 138 37.06 -25.41 14.20
CA LEU A 138 36.89 -26.85 13.99
C LEU A 138 37.65 -27.32 12.75
N GLU A 139 38.75 -28.02 13.00
CA GLU A 139 39.45 -28.81 12.00
C GLU A 139 38.75 -30.18 11.80
N ILE A 140 39.15 -30.93 10.76
CA ILE A 140 38.54 -32.21 10.34
C ILE A 140 38.26 -33.16 11.52
N ILE A 141 39.25 -33.39 12.39
CA ILE A 141 39.10 -34.29 13.54
C ILE A 141 38.13 -33.75 14.60
N LYS A 142 38.18 -32.44 14.87
CA LYS A 142 37.30 -31.81 15.85
C LYS A 142 35.84 -31.85 15.37
N THR A 143 35.61 -31.62 14.08
CA THR A 143 34.28 -31.78 13.45
C THR A 143 33.77 -33.20 13.62
N LYS A 144 34.62 -34.21 13.38
CA LYS A 144 34.24 -35.62 13.55
C LYS A 144 33.92 -35.98 14.99
N ILE A 145 34.71 -35.47 15.95
CA ILE A 145 34.43 -35.62 17.39
C ILE A 145 33.11 -34.96 17.75
N ALA A 146 32.90 -33.70 17.35
CA ALA A 146 31.68 -32.94 17.63
C ALA A 146 30.42 -33.65 17.10
N ILE A 147 30.45 -34.14 15.86
CA ILE A 147 29.34 -34.88 15.25
C ILE A 147 29.00 -36.14 16.02
N ASN A 148 30.00 -36.98 16.35
CA ASN A 148 29.74 -38.22 17.07
C ASN A 148 29.29 -37.94 18.52
N MET A 149 29.84 -36.89 19.14
CA MET A 149 29.45 -36.44 20.46
C MET A 149 27.98 -36.01 20.48
N ILE A 150 27.56 -35.15 19.55
CA ILE A 150 26.18 -34.68 19.46
C ILE A 150 25.23 -35.81 19.06
N ALA A 151 25.64 -36.71 18.17
CA ALA A 151 24.79 -37.80 17.67
C ALA A 151 24.53 -38.92 18.68
N PHE A 152 25.51 -39.27 19.52
CA PHE A 152 25.46 -40.53 20.28
C PHE A 152 25.55 -40.39 21.79
N ILE A 153 25.84 -39.20 22.32
CA ILE A 153 25.83 -38.96 23.77
C ILE A 153 24.51 -38.28 24.15
N ASP A 154 23.88 -38.77 25.20
CA ASP A 154 22.67 -38.16 25.77
C ASP A 154 22.97 -36.72 26.23
N PRO A 155 22.22 -35.71 25.76
CA PRO A 155 22.43 -34.31 26.14
C PRO A 155 22.42 -34.03 27.64
N ASN A 156 21.77 -34.88 28.43
CA ASN A 156 21.67 -34.76 29.89
C ASN A 156 22.93 -35.21 30.65
N VAL A 157 23.93 -35.78 29.96
CA VAL A 157 25.22 -36.17 30.56
C VAL A 157 26.03 -34.94 30.99
N SER A 158 25.91 -33.82 30.28
CA SER A 158 26.64 -32.59 30.62
C SER A 158 26.24 -32.05 31.99
N SER A 159 27.21 -31.68 32.83
CA SER A 159 26.92 -30.95 34.07
C SER A 159 26.67 -29.46 33.81
N HIS A 160 26.99 -28.98 32.61
CA HIS A 160 26.91 -27.58 32.20
C HIS A 160 26.09 -27.42 30.91
N ARG A 161 24.81 -27.85 30.95
CA ARG A 161 23.91 -27.88 29.78
C ARG A 161 23.92 -26.59 28.95
N ASN A 162 23.94 -25.41 29.57
CA ASN A 162 23.96 -24.13 28.85
C ASN A 162 25.22 -23.97 27.98
N VAL A 163 26.40 -24.36 28.51
CA VAL A 163 27.67 -24.30 27.75
C VAL A 163 27.63 -25.28 26.57
N TYR A 164 26.98 -26.43 26.75
CA TYR A 164 26.78 -27.37 25.65
C TYR A 164 25.82 -26.82 24.59
N CYS A 165 24.69 -26.23 25.00
CA CYS A 165 23.78 -25.55 24.07
C CYS A 165 24.52 -24.46 23.28
N ASP A 166 25.28 -23.59 23.95
CA ASP A 166 26.05 -22.52 23.32
C ASP A 166 27.07 -23.08 22.33
N PHE A 167 27.75 -24.18 22.67
CA PHE A 167 28.65 -24.87 21.74
C PHE A 167 27.92 -25.33 20.48
N VAL A 168 26.78 -26.01 20.61
CA VAL A 168 26.02 -26.51 19.46
C VAL A 168 25.51 -25.36 18.59
N VAL A 169 25.01 -24.28 19.21
CA VAL A 169 24.55 -23.06 18.50
C VAL A 169 25.70 -22.40 17.75
N ASN A 170 26.85 -22.18 18.42
CA ASN A 170 28.03 -21.54 17.81
C ASN A 170 28.62 -22.34 16.67
N THR A 171 28.48 -23.68 16.71
CA THR A 171 28.94 -24.53 15.63
C THR A 171 28.03 -24.46 14.41
N GLY A 172 26.74 -24.16 14.62
CA GLY A 172 25.77 -23.89 13.58
C GLY A 172 25.35 -25.11 12.76
N TYR A 173 24.55 -24.85 11.72
CA TYR A 173 23.99 -25.89 10.85
C TYR A 173 25.05 -26.59 9.97
N GLY A 174 26.24 -25.99 9.78
CA GLY A 174 27.29 -26.50 8.91
C GLY A 174 27.85 -27.90 9.27
N LEU A 175 27.55 -28.41 10.47
CA LEU A 175 27.89 -29.80 10.82
C LEU A 175 27.07 -30.83 10.03
N VAL A 176 25.87 -30.48 9.59
CA VAL A 176 24.95 -31.40 8.91
C VAL A 176 25.55 -31.97 7.63
N SER A 177 26.28 -31.15 6.87
CA SER A 177 26.91 -31.56 5.60
C SER A 177 28.03 -32.60 5.79
N HIS A 178 28.48 -32.82 7.03
CA HIS A 178 29.55 -33.75 7.39
C HIS A 178 29.02 -35.04 8.04
N LEU A 179 27.70 -35.17 8.22
CA LEU A 179 27.09 -36.36 8.83
C LEU A 179 27.15 -37.55 7.87
N ASP A 180 27.19 -38.76 8.42
CA ASP A 180 26.84 -39.98 7.69
C ASP A 180 25.32 -40.23 7.80
N LYS A 181 24.74 -40.97 6.85
CA LYS A 181 23.29 -41.27 6.82
C LYS A 181 22.76 -41.87 8.12
N GLU A 182 23.54 -42.68 8.81
CA GLU A 182 23.17 -43.31 10.09
C GLU A 182 23.15 -42.33 11.27
N MET A 183 23.85 -41.20 11.16
CA MET A 183 24.02 -40.23 12.24
C MET A 183 22.94 -39.15 12.23
N ILE A 184 22.24 -38.93 11.11
CA ILE A 184 21.28 -37.83 10.93
C ILE A 184 20.20 -37.84 12.01
N VAL A 185 19.49 -38.97 12.17
CA VAL A 185 18.36 -39.05 13.11
C VAL A 185 18.82 -38.93 14.58
N PRO A 186 19.84 -39.66 15.06
CA PRO A 186 20.35 -39.46 16.41
C PRO A 186 20.82 -38.03 16.69
N PHE A 187 21.56 -37.42 15.74
CA PHE A 187 22.07 -36.05 15.85
C PHE A 187 20.93 -35.03 16.00
N LEU A 188 19.93 -35.07 15.11
CA LEU A 188 18.84 -34.10 15.12
C LEU A 188 17.88 -34.31 16.29
N ASN A 189 17.68 -35.55 16.76
CA ASN A 189 16.90 -35.82 17.97
C ASN A 189 17.54 -35.18 19.21
N ASN A 190 18.87 -35.27 19.34
CA ASN A 190 19.58 -34.65 20.46
C ASN A 190 19.54 -33.13 20.39
N ILE A 191 19.65 -32.54 19.19
CA ILE A 191 19.46 -31.08 19.00
C ILE A 191 18.04 -30.66 19.37
N LYS A 192 17.04 -31.46 19.00
CA LYS A 192 15.65 -31.23 19.40
C LYS A 192 15.48 -31.27 20.91
N GLU A 193 16.09 -32.24 21.59
CA GLU A 193 16.07 -32.32 23.06
C GLU A 193 16.74 -31.12 23.73
N LEU A 194 17.76 -30.54 23.09
CA LEU A 194 18.39 -29.29 23.52
C LEU A 194 17.51 -28.04 23.28
N ASN A 195 16.36 -28.18 22.60
CA ASN A 195 15.47 -27.09 22.19
C ASN A 195 16.19 -26.01 21.36
N ILE A 196 17.10 -26.44 20.47
CA ILE A 196 17.85 -25.53 19.61
C ILE A 196 17.05 -25.24 18.34
N VAL A 197 16.94 -23.95 18.02
CA VAL A 197 16.37 -23.44 16.77
C VAL A 197 17.52 -22.84 15.96
N TYR A 198 17.69 -23.27 14.71
CA TYR A 198 18.74 -22.76 13.85
C TYR A 198 18.39 -21.37 13.30
N GLU A 199 19.29 -20.40 13.50
CA GLU A 199 19.15 -19.04 12.97
C GLU A 199 19.69 -18.90 11.54
N ASP A 200 20.72 -19.66 11.18
CA ASP A 200 21.36 -19.61 9.87
C ASP A 200 21.48 -21.02 9.28
N ILE A 201 20.62 -21.32 8.31
CA ILE A 201 20.65 -22.58 7.55
C ILE A 201 21.43 -22.37 6.25
N THR A 202 22.23 -23.37 5.86
CA THR A 202 22.95 -23.35 4.59
C THR A 202 22.19 -24.07 3.48
N PRO A 203 22.31 -23.63 2.20
CA PRO A 203 21.76 -24.32 1.04
C PRO A 203 22.09 -25.82 0.97
N SER A 204 21.10 -26.64 0.62
CA SER A 204 21.27 -28.08 0.47
C SER A 204 22.12 -28.43 -0.74
N VAL A 205 23.15 -29.26 -0.55
CA VAL A 205 24.01 -29.77 -1.64
C VAL A 205 24.03 -31.30 -1.70
N SER A 206 23.62 -31.97 -0.63
CA SER A 206 23.64 -33.43 -0.51
C SER A 206 22.28 -34.01 -0.08
N ASP A 207 22.07 -35.30 -0.32
CA ASP A 207 20.88 -36.04 0.16
C ASP A 207 20.76 -36.08 1.70
N ILE A 208 21.86 -35.79 2.41
CA ILE A 208 21.93 -35.68 3.86
C ILE A 208 21.32 -34.36 4.31
N ASP A 209 21.67 -33.25 3.64
CA ASP A 209 21.09 -31.93 3.92
C ASP A 209 19.57 -31.95 3.69
N TYR A 210 19.09 -32.59 2.60
CA TYR A 210 17.66 -32.72 2.34
C TYR A 210 16.92 -33.47 3.46
N GLN A 211 17.47 -34.61 3.93
CA GLN A 211 16.86 -35.35 5.04
C GLN A 211 16.85 -34.54 6.33
N ALA A 212 17.93 -33.80 6.61
CA ALA A 212 18.00 -32.95 7.79
C ALA A 212 17.00 -31.80 7.73
N LEU A 213 16.86 -31.13 6.58
CA LEU A 213 15.88 -30.03 6.42
C LEU A 213 14.44 -30.52 6.52
N THR A 214 14.13 -31.71 6.00
CA THR A 214 12.81 -32.32 6.23
C THR A 214 12.55 -32.52 7.72
N PHE A 215 13.52 -33.05 8.46
CA PHE A 215 13.39 -33.22 9.90
C PHE A 215 13.24 -31.87 10.64
N LEU A 216 14.03 -30.85 10.28
CA LEU A 216 13.90 -29.52 10.88
C LEU A 216 12.53 -28.91 10.62
N ALA A 217 11.99 -29.08 9.40
CA ALA A 217 10.68 -28.59 9.03
C ALA A 217 9.54 -29.27 9.80
N GLU A 218 9.61 -30.59 9.96
CA GLU A 218 8.64 -31.38 10.73
C GLU A 218 8.63 -31.05 12.23
N ASN A 219 9.74 -30.50 12.75
CA ASN A 219 9.93 -30.23 14.17
C ASN A 219 10.08 -28.74 14.52
N HIS A 220 9.88 -27.84 13.56
CA HIS A 220 9.93 -26.38 13.74
C HIS A 220 11.26 -25.84 14.30
N MET A 221 12.38 -26.46 13.89
CA MET A 221 13.71 -26.22 14.46
C MET A 221 14.54 -25.17 13.68
N TYR A 222 13.89 -24.20 13.05
CA TYR A 222 14.53 -23.12 12.29
C TYR A 222 13.79 -21.81 12.49
N SER A 223 14.50 -20.69 12.54
CA SER A 223 13.83 -19.39 12.69
C SER A 223 13.12 -18.98 11.39
N LEU A 224 11.97 -18.32 11.51
CA LEU A 224 11.19 -17.77 10.40
C LEU A 224 11.83 -16.49 9.83
N SER A 225 13.05 -16.64 9.33
CA SER A 225 13.73 -15.65 8.49
C SER A 225 13.47 -15.95 7.01
N LYS A 226 13.59 -14.92 6.16
CA LYS A 226 13.40 -15.02 4.71
C LYS A 226 14.33 -16.06 4.07
N ASP A 227 15.59 -16.10 4.50
CA ASP A 227 16.59 -17.00 3.93
C ASP A 227 16.37 -18.44 4.38
N ASN A 228 16.16 -18.68 5.68
CA ASN A 228 15.87 -20.03 6.20
C ASN A 228 14.62 -20.61 5.56
N TYR A 229 13.54 -19.81 5.49
CA TYR A 229 12.28 -20.24 4.90
C TYR A 229 12.46 -20.66 3.43
N ARG A 230 13.17 -19.84 2.64
CA ARG A 230 13.47 -20.17 1.23
C ARG A 230 14.26 -21.46 1.10
N ILE A 231 15.27 -21.67 1.93
CA ILE A 231 16.10 -22.88 1.89
C ILE A 231 15.27 -24.12 2.25
N VAL A 232 14.49 -24.05 3.34
CA VAL A 232 13.66 -25.17 3.81
C VAL A 232 12.60 -25.55 2.77
N ILE A 233 11.84 -24.58 2.25
CA ILE A 233 10.78 -24.88 1.28
C ILE A 233 11.35 -25.42 -0.03
N SER A 234 12.41 -24.81 -0.57
CA SER A 234 13.06 -25.32 -1.78
C SER A 234 13.64 -26.71 -1.59
N ALA A 235 14.13 -27.04 -0.38
CA ALA A 235 14.59 -28.39 -0.06
C ALA A 235 13.46 -29.41 -0.02
N LEU A 236 12.33 -29.07 0.62
CA LEU A 236 11.13 -29.91 0.66
C LEU A 236 10.53 -30.13 -0.73
N LEU A 237 10.68 -29.16 -1.64
CA LEU A 237 10.17 -29.21 -3.02
C LEU A 237 11.25 -29.52 -4.06
N LYS A 238 12.34 -30.19 -3.66
CA LYS A 238 13.47 -30.57 -4.54
C LYS A 238 13.00 -31.22 -5.84
N GLU A 239 12.04 -32.14 -5.78
CA GLU A 239 11.55 -32.87 -6.95
C GLU A 239 10.87 -31.96 -8.00
N LYS A 240 10.33 -30.82 -7.56
CA LYS A 240 9.70 -29.81 -8.43
C LYS A 240 10.67 -28.72 -8.89
N SER A 241 11.93 -28.77 -8.45
CA SER A 241 12.99 -27.82 -8.82
C SER A 241 12.62 -26.35 -8.54
N ILE A 242 11.95 -26.09 -7.41
CA ILE A 242 11.54 -24.75 -6.99
C ILE A 242 12.74 -23.94 -6.50
N THR A 243 12.98 -22.76 -7.08
CA THR A 243 14.09 -21.88 -6.70
C THR A 243 13.76 -21.01 -5.49
N TYR A 244 14.78 -20.45 -4.83
CA TYR A 244 14.61 -19.55 -3.69
C TYR A 244 13.82 -18.30 -4.04
N GLU A 245 13.98 -17.78 -5.26
CA GLU A 245 13.22 -16.63 -5.76
C GLU A 245 11.75 -16.95 -5.91
N GLN A 246 11.40 -18.15 -6.41
CA GLN A 246 10.02 -18.60 -6.51
C GLN A 246 9.37 -18.71 -5.13
N VAL A 247 10.07 -19.28 -4.14
CA VAL A 247 9.61 -19.30 -2.75
C VAL A 247 9.42 -17.88 -2.21
N GLY A 248 10.34 -16.97 -2.53
CA GLY A 248 10.25 -15.58 -2.13
C GLY A 248 9.05 -14.82 -2.70
N ARG A 249 8.62 -15.14 -3.92
CA ARG A 249 7.48 -14.48 -4.58
C ARG A 249 6.14 -15.02 -4.09
N GLN A 250 6.04 -16.33 -3.80
CA GLN A 250 4.78 -16.97 -3.42
C GLN A 250 4.94 -17.88 -2.18
N PRO A 251 5.40 -17.33 -1.04
CA PRO A 251 5.77 -18.13 0.12
C PRO A 251 4.60 -18.94 0.69
N MET A 252 3.41 -18.34 0.73
CA MET A 252 2.20 -18.96 1.26
C MET A 252 1.51 -19.86 0.25
N SER A 253 1.35 -19.40 -1.00
CA SER A 253 0.67 -20.21 -2.02
C SER A 253 1.42 -21.51 -2.30
N LEU A 254 2.76 -21.48 -2.32
CA LEU A 254 3.57 -22.68 -2.53
C LEU A 254 3.38 -23.73 -1.43
N ILE A 255 3.31 -23.34 -0.15
CA ILE A 255 3.12 -24.34 0.91
C ILE A 255 1.72 -24.95 0.87
N VAL A 256 0.71 -24.17 0.46
CA VAL A 256 -0.69 -24.63 0.34
C VAL A 256 -0.85 -25.57 -0.83
N GLU A 257 -0.39 -25.19 -2.03
CA GLU A 257 -0.50 -26.00 -3.25
C GLU A 257 0.24 -27.33 -3.15
N ASN A 258 1.34 -27.36 -2.39
CA ASN A 258 2.17 -28.54 -2.20
C ASN A 258 1.82 -29.35 -0.95
N ASN A 259 0.77 -28.97 -0.20
CA ASN A 259 0.33 -29.63 1.03
C ASN A 259 1.45 -29.80 2.08
N LEU A 260 2.30 -28.78 2.27
CA LEU A 260 3.37 -28.80 3.27
C LEU A 260 2.81 -28.50 4.67
N GLN A 261 2.05 -29.46 5.23
CA GLN A 261 1.26 -29.28 6.45
C GLN A 261 2.08 -28.84 7.67
N PHE A 262 3.26 -29.43 7.89
CA PHE A 262 4.11 -29.06 9.04
C PHE A 262 4.60 -27.63 8.97
N VAL A 263 4.95 -27.15 7.76
CA VAL A 263 5.36 -25.77 7.56
C VAL A 263 4.17 -24.82 7.67
N ARG A 264 3.00 -25.21 7.15
CA ARG A 264 1.77 -24.44 7.30
C ARG A 264 1.41 -24.25 8.78
N GLN A 265 1.47 -25.32 9.57
CA GLN A 265 1.25 -25.25 11.02
C GLN A 265 2.24 -24.29 11.68
N TYR A 266 3.53 -24.38 11.33
CA TYR A 266 4.54 -23.50 11.91
C TYR A 266 4.28 -22.02 11.62
N VAL A 267 3.86 -21.72 10.39
CA VAL A 267 3.48 -20.37 9.96
C VAL A 267 2.23 -19.90 10.69
N ASP A 268 1.19 -20.72 10.81
CA ASP A 268 -0.05 -20.35 11.49
C ASP A 268 0.18 -20.04 12.98
N GLU A 269 1.04 -20.81 13.64
CA GLU A 269 1.45 -20.58 15.05
C GLU A 269 2.30 -19.32 15.24
N ASN A 270 2.90 -18.79 14.16
CA ASN A 270 3.85 -17.67 14.19
C ASN A 270 3.54 -16.64 13.09
N ILE A 271 2.25 -16.39 12.83
CA ILE A 271 1.79 -15.64 11.66
C ILE A 271 2.39 -14.24 11.57
N ASP A 272 2.54 -13.56 12.70
CA ASP A 272 3.10 -12.21 12.76
C ASP A 272 4.56 -12.16 12.28
N LEU A 273 5.38 -13.14 12.70
CA LEU A 273 6.78 -13.24 12.28
C LEU A 273 6.88 -13.58 10.79
N PHE A 274 6.06 -14.52 10.33
CA PHE A 274 5.99 -14.87 8.92
C PHE A 274 5.60 -13.66 8.06
N VAL A 275 4.57 -12.93 8.46
CA VAL A 275 4.09 -11.76 7.70
C VAL A 275 5.16 -10.68 7.62
N ARG A 276 5.75 -10.34 8.77
CA ARG A 276 6.78 -9.31 8.89
C ARG A 276 8.05 -9.61 8.10
N ASN A 277 8.54 -10.85 8.18
CA ASN A 277 9.86 -11.19 7.66
C ASN A 277 9.82 -11.71 6.21
N ILE A 278 8.67 -12.21 5.76
CA ILE A 278 8.58 -13.02 4.53
C ILE A 278 7.44 -12.54 3.62
N PHE A 279 6.22 -12.37 4.14
CA PHE A 279 5.03 -12.20 3.31
C PHE A 279 4.87 -10.80 2.69
N ILE A 280 5.15 -9.73 3.44
CA ILE A 280 4.88 -8.36 2.99
C ILE A 280 5.60 -8.02 1.67
N ASP A 281 6.82 -8.52 1.51
CA ASP A 281 7.64 -8.31 0.30
C ASP A 281 7.28 -9.24 -0.87
N SER A 282 6.26 -10.10 -0.72
CA SER A 282 5.93 -11.13 -1.70
C SER A 282 4.97 -10.64 -2.80
N GLU A 283 4.83 -11.45 -3.85
CA GLU A 283 3.96 -11.21 -5.00
C GLU A 283 2.81 -12.23 -5.00
N GLU A 284 2.17 -12.38 -3.85
CA GLU A 284 1.08 -13.32 -3.64
C GLU A 284 -0.20 -12.92 -4.38
N GLU A 285 -1.02 -13.91 -4.72
CA GLU A 285 -2.31 -13.65 -5.33
C GLU A 285 -3.29 -13.04 -4.32
N THR A 286 -4.20 -12.20 -4.81
CA THR A 286 -5.23 -11.55 -3.99
C THR A 286 -5.94 -12.52 -3.06
N ALA A 287 -6.31 -13.72 -3.54
CA ALA A 287 -7.01 -14.72 -2.72
C ALA A 287 -6.18 -15.20 -1.51
N THR A 288 -4.86 -15.26 -1.65
CA THR A 288 -3.95 -15.65 -0.56
C THR A 288 -3.75 -14.50 0.41
N ILE A 289 -3.60 -13.26 -0.09
CA ILE A 289 -3.52 -12.05 0.74
C ILE A 289 -4.77 -11.90 1.61
N VAL A 290 -5.95 -12.06 1.03
CA VAL A 290 -7.24 -12.00 1.76
C VAL A 290 -7.29 -13.04 2.88
N LYS A 291 -6.91 -14.29 2.62
CA LYS A 291 -6.88 -15.34 3.65
C LYS A 291 -5.93 -15.03 4.80
N ILE A 292 -4.80 -14.35 4.53
CA ILE A 292 -3.85 -13.95 5.57
C ILE A 292 -4.42 -12.79 6.39
N LEU A 293 -5.05 -11.81 5.75
CA LEU A 293 -5.75 -10.72 6.44
C LEU A 293 -6.88 -11.22 7.36
N GLN A 294 -7.52 -12.34 7.00
CA GLN A 294 -8.57 -13.02 7.78
C GLN A 294 -8.03 -13.89 8.92
N HIS A 295 -6.71 -14.04 9.05
CA HIS A 295 -6.13 -14.89 10.09
C HIS A 295 -6.37 -14.26 11.47
N THR A 296 -6.97 -15.02 12.39
CA THR A 296 -7.46 -14.49 13.68
C THR A 296 -6.35 -13.99 14.60
N GLU A 297 -5.19 -14.65 14.57
CA GLU A 297 -4.03 -14.29 15.40
C GLU A 297 -3.15 -13.18 14.78
N LEU A 298 -3.44 -12.74 13.55
CA LEU A 298 -2.65 -11.69 12.90
C LEU A 298 -2.97 -10.34 13.56
N CYS A 299 -1.95 -9.65 14.04
CA CYS A 299 -2.14 -8.34 14.67
C CYS A 299 -2.51 -7.24 13.67
N ASP A 300 -3.24 -6.24 14.15
CA ASP A 300 -3.77 -5.14 13.33
C ASP A 300 -2.68 -4.24 12.72
N GLU A 301 -1.51 -4.13 13.38
CA GLU A 301 -0.35 -3.42 12.84
C GLU A 301 0.11 -4.05 11.51
N LEU A 302 0.19 -5.38 11.47
CA LEU A 302 0.62 -6.11 10.27
C LEU A 302 -0.48 -6.16 9.21
N LYS A 303 -1.76 -6.26 9.58
CA LYS A 303 -2.87 -6.09 8.62
C LYS A 303 -2.78 -4.73 7.92
N THR A 304 -2.51 -3.68 8.70
CA THR A 304 -2.33 -2.31 8.19
C THR A 304 -1.15 -2.22 7.24
N GLN A 305 -0.02 -2.86 7.55
CA GLN A 305 1.15 -2.91 6.67
C GLN A 305 0.85 -3.65 5.36
N ILE A 306 0.17 -4.80 5.41
CA ILE A 306 -0.26 -5.54 4.21
C ILE A 306 -1.08 -4.61 3.29
N ILE A 307 -2.08 -3.91 3.81
CA ILE A 307 -2.94 -3.01 3.03
C ILE A 307 -2.11 -1.89 2.40
N LYS A 308 -1.15 -1.32 3.13
CA LYS A 308 -0.31 -0.21 2.65
C LYS A 308 0.68 -0.64 1.59
N GLU A 309 1.35 -1.77 1.77
CA GLU A 309 2.56 -2.14 1.02
C GLU A 309 2.28 -3.14 -0.11
N MET A 310 1.38 -4.10 0.09
CA MET A 310 1.10 -5.14 -0.91
C MET A 310 0.11 -4.64 -1.97
N SER A 311 0.29 -5.09 -3.21
CA SER A 311 -0.58 -4.73 -4.34
C SER A 311 -1.66 -5.80 -4.56
N PHE A 312 -2.91 -5.47 -4.24
CA PHE A 312 -4.08 -6.33 -4.47
C PHE A 312 -5.36 -5.48 -4.54
N ALA A 313 -6.45 -6.05 -5.06
CA ALA A 313 -7.76 -5.40 -5.05
C ALA A 313 -8.88 -6.41 -4.85
N VAL A 314 -9.83 -6.11 -3.96
CA VAL A 314 -11.02 -6.92 -3.67
C VAL A 314 -12.29 -6.23 -4.17
N SER A 315 -13.35 -7.01 -4.41
CA SER A 315 -14.64 -6.49 -4.87
C SER A 315 -15.52 -5.98 -3.73
N GLU A 316 -15.37 -6.53 -2.53
CA GLU A 316 -16.20 -6.22 -1.37
C GLU A 316 -15.41 -6.32 -0.07
N LEU A 317 -15.91 -5.65 0.97
CA LEU A 317 -15.27 -5.56 2.28
C LEU A 317 -16.01 -6.31 3.39
N THR A 318 -17.08 -7.03 3.05
CA THR A 318 -17.98 -7.72 4.01
C THR A 318 -17.26 -8.73 4.92
N GLU A 319 -16.10 -9.23 4.49
CA GLU A 319 -15.30 -10.22 5.23
C GLU A 319 -14.25 -9.59 6.16
N PHE A 320 -14.12 -8.25 6.20
CA PHE A 320 -13.14 -7.55 7.03
C PHE A 320 -13.83 -6.77 8.15
N SER A 321 -13.14 -6.61 9.27
CA SER A 321 -13.62 -5.78 10.37
C SER A 321 -13.40 -4.30 10.07
N GLU A 322 -14.39 -3.46 10.37
CA GLU A 322 -14.29 -2.01 10.22
C GLU A 322 -13.28 -1.40 11.22
N THR A 323 -13.28 -1.86 12.47
CA THR A 323 -12.51 -1.28 13.57
C THR A 323 -11.04 -1.73 13.61
N ILE A 324 -10.14 -0.79 13.92
CA ILE A 324 -8.73 -1.07 14.23
C ILE A 324 -8.56 -1.02 15.75
N ASP A 325 -8.07 -2.09 16.38
CA ASP A 325 -7.87 -2.13 17.85
C ASP A 325 -6.64 -1.33 18.31
N SER A 326 -5.78 -0.90 17.37
CA SER A 326 -4.67 0.01 17.67
C SER A 326 -5.20 1.44 17.83
N GLY A 327 -5.66 1.76 19.04
CA GLY A 327 -6.16 3.09 19.40
C GLY A 327 -5.26 4.22 18.91
N GLU A 328 -5.91 5.29 18.45
CA GLU A 328 -5.38 6.60 17.99
C GLU A 328 -5.51 6.94 16.49
N THR A 329 -6.21 6.16 15.65
CA THR A 329 -6.50 6.59 14.26
C THR A 329 -7.99 6.85 14.02
N GLU A 330 -8.33 8.06 13.54
CA GLU A 330 -9.67 8.42 13.00
C GLU A 330 -10.03 7.66 11.70
N ILE A 331 -9.25 6.64 11.33
CA ILE A 331 -9.30 5.93 10.05
C ILE A 331 -9.55 4.44 10.35
N SER A 332 -10.63 3.90 9.79
CA SER A 332 -11.01 2.49 9.85
C SER A 332 -10.17 1.61 8.92
N PHE A 333 -10.25 0.29 9.06
CA PHE A 333 -9.63 -0.61 8.06
C PHE A 333 -10.22 -0.36 6.68
N HIS A 334 -11.54 -0.20 6.56
CA HIS A 334 -12.19 0.05 5.28
C HIS A 334 -11.67 1.34 4.64
N ASP A 335 -11.48 2.41 5.42
CA ASP A 335 -10.84 3.63 4.93
C ASP A 335 -9.42 3.37 4.40
N LEU A 336 -8.63 2.51 5.04
CA LEU A 336 -7.30 2.14 4.52
C LEU A 336 -7.39 1.41 3.17
N PHE A 337 -8.36 0.52 3.00
CA PHE A 337 -8.59 -0.17 1.72
C PHE A 337 -8.92 0.83 0.61
N TYR A 338 -9.80 1.80 0.85
CA TYR A 338 -10.12 2.85 -0.12
C TYR A 338 -8.95 3.81 -0.36
N ARG A 339 -8.24 4.22 0.70
CA ARG A 339 -7.09 5.14 0.61
C ARG A 339 -5.95 4.58 -0.25
N HIS A 340 -5.73 3.27 -0.19
CA HIS A 340 -4.67 2.57 -0.92
C HIS A 340 -5.16 1.84 -2.17
N ASP A 341 -6.37 2.15 -2.66
CA ASP A 341 -6.92 1.55 -3.89
C ASP A 341 -6.93 0.00 -3.87
N ARG A 342 -7.24 -0.58 -2.71
CA ARG A 342 -7.40 -2.04 -2.51
C ARG A 342 -8.81 -2.52 -2.78
N ILE A 343 -9.70 -1.64 -3.24
CA ILE A 343 -11.06 -1.96 -3.66
C ILE A 343 -11.20 -1.70 -5.15
N LEU A 344 -11.93 -2.56 -5.84
CA LEU A 344 -12.28 -2.34 -7.24
C LEU A 344 -13.26 -1.15 -7.36
N PRO A 345 -13.03 -0.20 -8.28
CA PRO A 345 -13.85 1.00 -8.43
C PRO A 345 -15.19 0.69 -9.08
N THR A 346 -16.13 0.17 -8.28
CA THR A 346 -17.48 -0.19 -8.72
C THR A 346 -18.53 0.49 -7.86
N TRP A 347 -19.68 0.79 -8.45
CA TRP A 347 -20.80 1.39 -7.71
C TRP A 347 -21.26 0.57 -6.52
N PRO A 348 -21.45 -0.77 -6.60
CA PRO A 348 -21.83 -1.56 -5.43
C PRO A 348 -20.86 -1.41 -4.25
N ALA A 349 -19.54 -1.40 -4.51
CA ALA A 349 -18.54 -1.21 -3.47
C ALA A 349 -18.62 0.19 -2.85
N LEU A 350 -18.68 1.23 -3.70
CA LEU A 350 -18.78 2.62 -3.24
C LEU A 350 -20.06 2.86 -2.43
N ILE A 351 -21.19 2.32 -2.88
CA ILE A 351 -22.48 2.40 -2.17
C ILE A 351 -22.41 1.70 -0.81
N ALA A 352 -21.75 0.55 -0.71
CA ALA A 352 -21.54 -0.12 0.58
C ALA A 352 -20.74 0.77 1.55
N TYR A 353 -19.66 1.37 1.07
CA TYR A 353 -18.80 2.22 1.90
C TYR A 353 -19.45 3.53 2.34
N ILE A 354 -20.27 4.18 1.49
CA ILE A 354 -21.02 5.36 1.92
C ILE A 354 -22.10 5.04 2.96
N CYS A 355 -22.55 3.77 3.04
CA CYS A 355 -23.49 3.31 4.08
C CYS A 355 -22.83 3.13 5.45
N GLU A 356 -21.50 3.11 5.51
CA GLU A 356 -20.72 3.04 6.75
C GLU A 356 -20.38 4.46 7.27
N GLU A 357 -19.81 4.55 8.47
CA GLU A 357 -19.24 5.80 9.01
C GLU A 357 -17.88 6.11 8.35
N CYS A 358 -17.88 6.23 7.02
CA CYS A 358 -16.67 6.45 6.23
C CYS A 358 -16.04 7.84 6.42
N ASN A 359 -14.72 7.90 6.27
CA ASN A 359 -13.98 9.16 6.27
C ASN A 359 -14.18 9.91 4.93
N LEU A 360 -14.69 11.14 4.99
CA LEU A 360 -15.03 11.94 3.80
C LEU A 360 -13.81 12.33 2.96
N GLU A 361 -12.64 12.56 3.56
CA GLU A 361 -11.41 12.88 2.82
C GLU A 361 -10.95 11.66 2.00
N VAL A 362 -11.02 10.47 2.60
CA VAL A 362 -10.69 9.21 1.93
C VAL A 362 -11.67 8.92 0.79
N LEU A 363 -12.97 9.07 1.05
CA LEU A 363 -14.02 8.93 0.04
C LEU A 363 -13.78 9.87 -1.14
N THR A 364 -13.55 11.15 -0.87
CA THR A 364 -13.30 12.17 -1.90
C THR A 364 -12.10 11.79 -2.74
N GLY A 365 -10.95 11.51 -2.11
CA GLY A 365 -9.74 11.14 -2.82
C GLY A 365 -9.90 9.86 -3.66
N TYR A 366 -10.63 8.86 -3.17
CA TYR A 366 -10.91 7.64 -3.94
C TYR A 366 -11.81 7.93 -5.14
N VAL A 367 -12.90 8.68 -4.95
CA VAL A 367 -13.82 9.06 -6.04
C VAL A 367 -13.08 9.84 -7.13
N GLU A 368 -12.20 10.78 -6.76
CA GLU A 368 -11.42 11.55 -7.73
C GLU A 368 -10.48 10.68 -8.58
N ARG A 369 -9.73 9.76 -7.94
CA ARG A 369 -8.81 8.87 -8.66
C ARG A 369 -9.52 7.94 -9.64
N HIS A 370 -10.75 7.54 -9.33
CA HIS A 370 -11.51 6.55 -10.10
C HIS A 370 -12.75 7.10 -10.81
N ALA A 371 -12.86 8.43 -10.93
CA ALA A 371 -14.06 9.11 -11.43
C ALA A 371 -14.45 8.69 -12.85
N GLU A 372 -13.48 8.53 -13.77
CA GLU A 372 -13.74 8.08 -15.14
C GLU A 372 -14.33 6.66 -15.17
N ASN A 373 -13.80 5.77 -14.33
CA ASN A 373 -14.25 4.38 -14.26
C ASN A 373 -15.68 4.32 -13.73
N LEU A 374 -15.93 4.99 -12.59
CA LEU A 374 -17.27 5.09 -11.99
C LEU A 374 -18.27 5.75 -12.95
N GLY A 375 -17.86 6.81 -13.64
CA GLY A 375 -18.69 7.55 -14.60
C GLY A 375 -19.10 6.76 -15.84
N SER A 376 -18.38 5.68 -16.16
CA SER A 376 -18.66 4.79 -17.30
C SER A 376 -19.62 3.63 -16.97
N GLN A 377 -19.93 3.43 -15.69
CA GLN A 377 -20.75 2.33 -15.19
C GLN A 377 -22.17 2.80 -14.88
N ASP A 378 -23.15 1.90 -15.02
CA ASP A 378 -24.52 2.16 -14.60
C ASP A 378 -24.65 2.13 -13.06
N VAL A 379 -25.36 3.11 -12.51
CA VAL A 379 -25.66 3.16 -11.07
C VAL A 379 -27.03 2.55 -10.81
N GLN A 380 -27.07 1.55 -9.93
CA GLN A 380 -28.32 0.98 -9.44
C GLN A 380 -28.47 1.34 -7.96
N ILE A 381 -29.49 2.14 -7.65
CA ILE A 381 -29.85 2.52 -6.28
C ILE A 381 -31.22 1.94 -6.01
N ASP A 382 -31.29 1.01 -5.07
CA ASP A 382 -32.44 0.17 -4.76
C ASP A 382 -33.26 0.66 -3.56
N ASN A 383 -32.75 1.62 -2.78
CA ASN A 383 -33.42 2.19 -1.60
C ASN A 383 -33.22 3.71 -1.46
N GLU A 384 -34.23 4.39 -0.93
CA GLU A 384 -34.25 5.81 -0.57
C GLU A 384 -33.13 6.18 0.43
N ASP A 385 -32.90 5.37 1.46
CA ASP A 385 -31.84 5.65 2.46
C ASP A 385 -30.44 5.69 1.83
N ARG A 386 -30.17 4.82 0.85
CA ARG A 386 -28.90 4.79 0.11
C ARG A 386 -28.75 6.00 -0.79
N TYR A 387 -29.88 6.50 -1.32
CA TYR A 387 -29.90 7.72 -2.10
C TYR A 387 -29.58 8.94 -1.23
N ASP A 388 -30.15 9.05 -0.02
CA ASP A 388 -29.84 10.17 0.89
C ASP A 388 -28.34 10.25 1.19
N LEU A 389 -27.70 9.10 1.44
CA LEU A 389 -26.27 9.00 1.69
C LEU A 389 -25.43 9.37 0.46
N LEU A 390 -25.83 8.92 -0.73
CA LEU A 390 -25.18 9.33 -1.98
C LEU A 390 -25.33 10.84 -2.20
N TYR A 391 -26.51 11.37 -1.91
CA TYR A 391 -26.80 12.79 -1.98
C TYR A 391 -25.91 13.58 -1.03
N THR A 392 -25.79 13.18 0.23
CA THR A 392 -24.97 13.89 1.20
C THR A 392 -23.48 13.77 0.94
N LYS A 393 -22.98 12.56 0.70
CA LYS A 393 -21.54 12.27 0.69
C LYS A 393 -20.87 12.44 -0.68
N VAL A 394 -21.66 12.43 -1.77
CA VAL A 394 -21.13 12.54 -3.15
C VAL A 394 -21.73 13.73 -3.90
N ILE A 395 -23.07 13.84 -4.00
CA ILE A 395 -23.69 14.92 -4.79
C ILE A 395 -23.45 16.29 -4.14
N CYS A 396 -23.55 16.37 -2.81
CA CYS A 396 -23.29 17.60 -2.05
C CYS A 396 -21.80 17.81 -1.71
N ASN A 397 -20.90 16.94 -2.16
CA ASN A 397 -19.49 17.02 -1.82
C ASN A 397 -18.79 18.15 -2.62
N GLU A 398 -18.50 19.26 -1.94
CA GLU A 398 -17.81 20.42 -2.51
C GLU A 398 -16.31 20.21 -2.73
N ASP A 399 -15.69 19.26 -2.02
CA ASP A 399 -14.25 19.02 -2.06
C ASP A 399 -13.81 18.24 -3.32
N LEU A 400 -14.75 17.61 -4.03
CA LEU A 400 -14.48 17.01 -5.34
C LEU A 400 -14.09 18.09 -6.37
N ASN A 401 -13.00 17.86 -7.11
CA ASN A 401 -12.68 18.70 -8.26
C ASN A 401 -13.75 18.60 -9.38
N ASP A 402 -13.80 19.62 -10.24
CA ASP A 402 -14.86 19.78 -11.23
C ASP A 402 -14.88 18.66 -12.28
N GLU A 403 -13.70 18.19 -12.73
CA GLU A 403 -13.60 17.09 -13.69
C GLU A 403 -14.13 15.76 -13.10
N ALA A 404 -13.72 15.43 -11.88
CA ALA A 404 -14.16 14.23 -11.17
C ALA A 404 -15.66 14.29 -10.86
N TYR A 405 -16.15 15.44 -10.41
CA TYR A 405 -17.58 15.65 -10.14
C TYR A 405 -18.42 15.45 -11.41
N ALA A 406 -17.99 16.00 -12.55
CA ALA A 406 -18.66 15.81 -13.83
C ALA A 406 -18.68 14.35 -14.27
N ALA A 407 -17.54 13.66 -14.17
CA ALA A 407 -17.43 12.25 -14.55
C ALA A 407 -18.29 11.35 -13.67
N VAL A 408 -18.16 11.46 -12.34
CA VAL A 408 -18.85 10.57 -11.39
C VAL A 408 -20.37 10.78 -11.41
N LEU A 409 -20.85 12.01 -11.62
CA LEU A 409 -22.28 12.28 -11.69
C LEU A 409 -22.90 11.95 -13.04
N SER A 410 -22.13 11.73 -14.10
CA SER A 410 -22.65 11.39 -15.43
C SER A 410 -23.72 10.28 -15.41
N PRO A 411 -23.51 9.12 -14.76
CA PRO A 411 -24.51 8.04 -14.70
C PRO A 411 -25.55 8.20 -13.57
N ILE A 412 -25.40 9.17 -12.65
CA ILE A 412 -26.30 9.33 -11.50
C ILE A 412 -27.57 10.10 -11.88
N TYR A 413 -28.74 9.60 -11.46
CA TYR A 413 -29.99 10.35 -11.51
C TYR A 413 -30.08 11.36 -10.36
N ILE A 414 -30.42 12.62 -10.68
CA ILE A 414 -30.59 13.69 -9.68
C ILE A 414 -32.06 13.76 -9.26
N ASN A 415 -32.34 13.40 -8.01
CA ASN A 415 -33.65 13.44 -7.39
C ASN A 415 -33.80 14.73 -6.58
N ILE A 416 -34.66 15.61 -7.06
CA ILE A 416 -34.89 16.94 -6.47
C ILE A 416 -35.60 16.90 -5.12
N HIS A 417 -36.23 15.79 -4.74
CA HIS A 417 -36.93 15.68 -3.45
C HIS A 417 -35.97 15.64 -2.25
N TYR A 418 -34.69 15.35 -2.48
CA TYR A 418 -33.64 15.37 -1.45
C TYR A 418 -32.98 16.74 -1.29
N TRP A 419 -33.27 17.71 -2.17
CA TRP A 419 -32.61 19.00 -2.13
C TRP A 419 -32.96 19.77 -0.86
N ASP A 420 -31.94 20.09 -0.07
CA ASP A 420 -32.03 20.88 1.14
C ASP A 420 -30.81 21.83 1.29
N GLU A 421 -30.65 22.41 2.48
CA GLU A 421 -29.58 23.37 2.79
C GLU A 421 -28.14 22.82 2.63
N ARG A 422 -27.97 21.50 2.55
CA ARG A 422 -26.66 20.86 2.31
C ARG A 422 -26.21 20.99 0.86
N PHE A 423 -27.15 21.21 -0.07
CA PHE A 423 -26.84 21.39 -1.48
C PHE A 423 -26.55 22.84 -1.79
N SER A 424 -25.27 23.12 -2.05
CA SER A 424 -24.80 24.48 -2.28
C SER A 424 -25.08 25.02 -3.68
N ILE A 425 -25.01 26.35 -3.80
CA ILE A 425 -25.11 27.03 -5.09
C ILE A 425 -23.95 26.65 -6.03
N TYR A 426 -22.78 26.30 -5.48
CA TYR A 426 -21.65 25.82 -6.26
C TYR A 426 -21.98 24.49 -6.93
N ASN A 427 -22.48 23.52 -6.17
CA ASN A 427 -22.86 22.21 -6.70
C ASN A 427 -24.02 22.29 -7.68
N PHE A 428 -24.99 23.18 -7.41
CA PHE A 428 -26.03 23.52 -8.37
C PHE A 428 -25.44 24.01 -9.70
N SER A 429 -24.51 24.96 -9.66
CA SER A 429 -23.82 25.46 -10.85
C SER A 429 -23.08 24.33 -11.61
N ARG A 430 -22.44 23.41 -10.89
CA ARG A 430 -21.78 22.23 -11.48
C ARG A 430 -22.79 21.29 -12.17
N LEU A 431 -23.93 21.00 -11.55
CA LEU A 431 -24.99 20.19 -12.17
C LEU A 431 -25.55 20.85 -13.44
N VAL A 432 -25.74 22.17 -13.42
CA VAL A 432 -26.17 22.95 -14.59
C VAL A 432 -25.14 22.85 -15.72
N ASN A 433 -23.87 23.11 -15.44
CA ASN A 433 -22.79 23.06 -16.43
C ASN A 433 -22.61 21.66 -17.04
N ASN A 434 -22.89 20.62 -16.27
CA ASN A 434 -22.84 19.22 -16.70
C ASN A 434 -24.13 18.73 -17.37
N ASN A 435 -25.08 19.62 -17.68
CA ASN A 435 -26.38 19.32 -18.30
C ASN A 435 -27.19 18.24 -17.54
N LYS A 436 -27.07 18.19 -16.21
CA LYS A 436 -27.79 17.21 -15.38
C LYS A 436 -29.21 17.67 -15.02
N LEU A 437 -29.52 18.94 -15.22
CA LEU A 437 -30.80 19.55 -14.83
C LEU A 437 -31.53 20.09 -16.07
N SER A 438 -32.78 19.66 -16.26
CA SER A 438 -33.71 20.30 -17.20
C SER A 438 -34.36 21.52 -16.56
N LEU A 439 -34.74 22.52 -17.35
CA LEU A 439 -35.51 23.65 -16.85
C LEU A 439 -37.01 23.34 -16.92
N ASN A 440 -37.64 23.12 -15.77
CA ASN A 440 -39.09 22.98 -15.63
C ASN A 440 -39.54 23.56 -14.29
N ASN A 441 -40.86 23.73 -14.12
CA ASN A 441 -41.43 24.42 -12.98
C ASN A 441 -41.10 23.73 -11.64
N GLU A 442 -41.09 22.40 -11.60
CA GLU A 442 -40.83 21.64 -10.36
C GLU A 442 -39.37 21.78 -9.89
N ILE A 443 -38.41 21.58 -10.81
CA ILE A 443 -36.97 21.72 -10.49
C ILE A 443 -36.64 23.18 -10.17
N PHE A 444 -37.22 24.11 -10.92
CA PHE A 444 -37.01 25.54 -10.70
C PHE A 444 -37.56 26.00 -9.35
N GLU A 445 -38.77 25.60 -8.97
CA GLU A 445 -39.36 25.94 -7.67
C GLU A 445 -38.45 25.46 -6.52
N LYS A 446 -37.90 24.25 -6.61
CA LYS A 446 -36.94 23.73 -5.63
C LYS A 446 -35.63 24.52 -5.58
N ALA A 447 -35.04 24.85 -6.73
CA ALA A 447 -33.84 25.68 -6.78
C ALA A 447 -34.12 27.10 -6.24
N ALA A 448 -35.30 27.65 -6.56
CA ALA A 448 -35.74 28.97 -6.15
C ALA A 448 -35.90 29.05 -4.63
N GLU A 449 -36.59 28.08 -4.02
CA GLU A 449 -36.76 27.96 -2.57
C GLU A 449 -35.42 27.99 -1.82
N LEU A 450 -34.40 27.30 -2.36
CA LEU A 450 -33.09 27.17 -1.71
C LEU A 450 -32.20 28.40 -1.90
N PHE A 451 -32.13 28.94 -3.12
CA PHE A 451 -31.06 29.87 -3.50
C PHE A 451 -31.48 31.32 -3.65
N ILE A 452 -32.74 31.61 -4.02
CA ILE A 452 -33.21 33.00 -4.22
C ILE A 452 -33.19 33.84 -2.93
N PRO A 453 -33.39 33.29 -1.73
CA PRO A 453 -33.21 34.07 -0.50
C PRO A 453 -31.77 34.58 -0.28
N SER A 454 -30.77 33.99 -0.97
CA SER A 454 -29.39 34.44 -0.89
C SER A 454 -29.16 35.74 -1.68
N THR A 455 -28.24 36.57 -1.19
CA THR A 455 -27.87 37.86 -1.82
C THR A 455 -26.58 37.76 -2.63
N GLU A 456 -26.06 36.55 -2.83
CA GLU A 456 -24.82 36.32 -3.56
C GLU A 456 -25.01 36.50 -5.08
N ASN A 457 -24.16 37.31 -5.71
CA ASN A 457 -24.21 37.52 -7.16
C ASN A 457 -24.07 36.21 -7.94
N PHE A 458 -23.29 35.26 -7.40
CA PHE A 458 -23.05 33.95 -7.99
C PHE A 458 -24.35 33.12 -8.17
N VAL A 459 -25.39 33.39 -7.39
CA VAL A 459 -26.72 32.81 -7.57
C VAL A 459 -27.26 33.22 -8.94
N THR A 460 -27.38 34.53 -9.19
CA THR A 460 -27.91 35.02 -10.47
C THR A 460 -27.08 34.55 -11.67
N GLU A 461 -25.75 34.46 -11.52
CA GLU A 461 -24.87 33.93 -12.57
C GLU A 461 -25.19 32.46 -12.89
N SER A 462 -25.37 31.62 -11.87
CA SER A 462 -25.70 30.20 -12.04
C SER A 462 -27.07 30.00 -12.71
N PHE A 463 -28.09 30.75 -12.30
CA PHE A 463 -29.41 30.72 -12.96
C PHE A 463 -29.34 31.22 -14.41
N VAL A 464 -28.56 32.26 -14.69
CA VAL A 464 -28.35 32.76 -16.07
C VAL A 464 -27.69 31.73 -16.96
N VAL A 465 -26.71 30.98 -16.44
CA VAL A 465 -26.13 29.84 -17.18
C VAL A 465 -27.21 28.79 -17.46
N TRP A 466 -28.02 28.43 -16.47
CA TRP A 466 -29.08 27.44 -16.64
C TRP A 466 -30.10 27.83 -17.70
N PHE A 467 -30.58 29.07 -17.66
CA PHE A 467 -31.51 29.62 -18.66
C PHE A 467 -30.88 29.70 -20.05
N SER A 468 -29.57 29.90 -20.15
CA SER A 468 -28.87 29.93 -21.43
C SER A 468 -28.77 28.56 -22.10
N LEU A 469 -28.82 27.48 -21.32
CA LEU A 469 -28.84 26.10 -21.83
C LEU A 469 -30.26 25.67 -22.23
N HIS A 470 -31.30 26.22 -21.58
CA HIS A 470 -32.72 25.92 -21.80
C HIS A 470 -33.52 27.16 -22.24
N LYS A 471 -33.07 27.76 -23.35
CA LYS A 471 -33.63 29.05 -23.81
C LYS A 471 -35.09 28.97 -24.20
N GLU A 472 -35.51 27.88 -24.85
CA GLU A 472 -36.89 27.74 -25.34
C GLU A 472 -37.87 27.73 -24.15
N GLU A 473 -37.55 26.94 -23.13
CA GLU A 473 -38.28 26.84 -21.88
C GLU A 473 -38.30 28.19 -21.15
N PHE A 474 -37.13 28.82 -20.98
CA PHE A 474 -37.02 30.12 -20.32
C PHE A 474 -37.84 31.23 -21.00
N PHE A 475 -37.78 31.33 -22.33
CA PHE A 475 -38.50 32.36 -23.08
C PHE A 475 -40.01 32.09 -23.17
N SER A 476 -40.46 30.85 -22.99
CA SER A 476 -41.88 30.51 -22.94
C SER A 476 -42.58 31.02 -21.67
N GLU A 477 -41.90 30.96 -20.51
CA GLU A 477 -42.47 31.34 -19.20
C GLU A 477 -41.59 32.34 -18.43
N THR A 478 -41.07 33.36 -19.14
CA THR A 478 -40.06 34.28 -18.56
C THR A 478 -40.53 35.05 -17.33
N ASP A 479 -41.83 35.35 -17.21
CA ASP A 479 -42.37 36.08 -16.03
C ASP A 479 -42.25 35.23 -14.77
N TYR A 480 -42.42 33.91 -14.89
CA TYR A 480 -42.30 32.94 -13.82
C TYR A 480 -40.84 32.76 -13.42
N TYR A 481 -39.96 32.42 -14.38
CA TYR A 481 -38.54 32.16 -14.09
C TYR A 481 -37.75 33.36 -13.57
N LEU A 482 -38.20 34.58 -13.84
CA LEU A 482 -37.58 35.79 -13.29
C LEU A 482 -38.17 36.23 -11.93
N HIS A 483 -39.09 35.45 -11.35
CA HIS A 483 -39.85 35.83 -10.14
C HIS A 483 -40.38 37.27 -10.22
N LYS A 484 -40.87 37.63 -11.41
CA LYS A 484 -41.17 39.01 -11.75
C LYS A 484 -42.01 39.66 -10.66
N ASP A 485 -43.09 39.03 -10.23
CA ASP A 485 -44.04 39.62 -9.28
C ASP A 485 -43.80 39.21 -7.81
N ASP A 486 -42.91 38.26 -7.56
CA ASP A 486 -42.69 37.69 -6.22
C ASP A 486 -41.44 38.24 -5.50
N ASN A 487 -40.38 38.60 -6.24
CA ASN A 487 -39.13 39.09 -5.65
C ASN A 487 -38.46 40.14 -6.54
N GLU A 488 -38.65 41.42 -6.21
CA GLU A 488 -38.11 42.55 -6.98
C GLU A 488 -36.57 42.59 -6.99
N THR A 489 -35.92 42.25 -5.87
CA THR A 489 -34.46 42.24 -5.77
C THR A 489 -33.83 41.16 -6.65
N PHE A 490 -34.38 39.95 -6.63
CA PHE A 490 -33.92 38.88 -7.51
C PHE A 490 -34.21 39.20 -8.98
N PHE A 491 -35.40 39.73 -9.28
CA PHE A 491 -35.77 40.15 -10.64
C PHE A 491 -34.78 41.17 -11.21
N GLU A 492 -34.49 42.25 -10.48
CA GLU A 492 -33.51 43.27 -10.91
C GLU A 492 -32.10 42.66 -11.05
N GLY A 493 -31.66 41.85 -10.08
CA GLY A 493 -30.38 41.16 -10.14
C GLY A 493 -30.25 40.26 -11.38
N MET A 494 -31.28 39.49 -11.70
CA MET A 494 -31.32 38.62 -12.88
C MET A 494 -31.29 39.42 -14.17
N ILE A 495 -32.05 40.51 -14.29
CA ILE A 495 -32.01 41.38 -15.48
C ILE A 495 -30.61 41.96 -15.67
N HIS A 496 -29.98 42.43 -14.59
CA HIS A 496 -28.60 42.94 -14.63
C HIS A 496 -27.62 41.87 -15.16
N THR A 497 -27.67 40.65 -14.59
CA THR A 497 -26.77 39.55 -14.98
C THR A 497 -27.04 39.04 -16.39
N LEU A 498 -28.31 38.94 -16.82
CA LEU A 498 -28.71 38.55 -18.19
C LEU A 498 -28.21 39.52 -19.25
N VAL A 499 -28.35 40.83 -19.01
CA VAL A 499 -27.91 41.87 -19.94
C VAL A 499 -26.39 41.84 -20.11
N LYS A 500 -25.65 41.59 -19.03
CA LYS A 500 -24.19 41.49 -19.04
C LYS A 500 -23.68 40.18 -19.67
N SER A 501 -24.43 39.09 -19.56
CA SER A 501 -24.02 37.76 -20.01
C SER A 501 -23.82 37.66 -21.53
N GLU A 502 -22.70 37.10 -21.98
CA GLU A 502 -22.44 36.84 -23.40
C GLU A 502 -23.24 35.65 -23.97
N ARG A 503 -23.92 34.89 -23.11
CA ARG A 503 -24.67 33.68 -23.50
C ARG A 503 -26.02 33.98 -24.16
N PHE A 504 -26.48 35.23 -24.06
CA PHE A 504 -27.70 35.72 -24.69
C PHE A 504 -27.38 36.65 -25.86
N SER A 505 -28.09 36.49 -26.96
CA SER A 505 -27.93 37.33 -28.14
C SER A 505 -28.42 38.75 -27.90
N THR A 506 -27.95 39.68 -28.72
CA THR A 506 -28.41 41.08 -28.71
C THR A 506 -29.93 41.20 -28.84
N ILE A 507 -30.55 40.33 -29.66
CA ILE A 507 -32.00 40.34 -29.88
C ILE A 507 -32.73 39.85 -28.63
N GLU A 508 -32.29 38.73 -28.05
CA GLU A 508 -32.85 38.16 -26.82
C GLU A 508 -32.83 39.18 -25.66
N LYS A 509 -31.70 39.87 -25.46
CA LYS A 509 -31.55 40.92 -24.45
C LYS A 509 -32.49 42.11 -24.71
N ALA A 510 -32.58 42.55 -25.97
CA ALA A 510 -33.46 43.65 -26.34
C ALA A 510 -34.93 43.30 -26.11
N ASP A 511 -35.36 42.09 -26.47
CA ASP A 511 -36.74 41.63 -26.29
C ASP A 511 -37.13 41.57 -24.81
N LEU A 512 -36.23 41.10 -23.94
CA LEU A 512 -36.45 41.12 -22.48
C LEU A 512 -36.62 42.54 -21.94
N LEU A 513 -35.73 43.46 -22.32
CA LEU A 513 -35.77 44.84 -21.85
C LEU A 513 -37.01 45.59 -22.36
N ILE A 514 -37.46 45.31 -23.58
CA ILE A 514 -38.72 45.83 -24.11
C ILE A 514 -39.90 45.27 -23.30
N LYS A 515 -39.92 43.95 -23.06
CA LYS A 515 -41.01 43.29 -22.33
C LYS A 515 -41.20 43.85 -20.93
N TYR A 516 -40.11 44.13 -20.21
CA TYR A 516 -40.16 44.61 -18.83
C TYR A 516 -39.97 46.11 -18.66
N GLN A 517 -39.96 46.87 -19.75
CA GLN A 517 -39.67 48.30 -19.74
C GLN A 517 -40.55 49.12 -18.78
N LEU A 518 -41.84 48.80 -18.66
CA LEU A 518 -42.77 49.49 -17.76
C LEU A 518 -42.57 49.12 -16.29
N LYS A 519 -41.95 47.96 -16.02
CA LYS A 519 -41.67 47.49 -14.66
C LYS A 519 -40.33 48.02 -14.15
N LEU A 520 -39.34 48.16 -15.02
CA LEU A 520 -38.00 48.62 -14.66
C LEU A 520 -38.01 50.13 -14.38
N SER A 521 -37.52 50.53 -13.20
CA SER A 521 -37.42 51.94 -12.85
C SER A 521 -36.43 52.67 -13.78
N ASN A 522 -36.68 53.95 -14.07
CA ASN A 522 -35.75 54.75 -14.88
C ASN A 522 -34.34 54.83 -14.25
N SER A 523 -34.25 54.81 -12.92
CA SER A 523 -32.98 54.75 -12.18
C SER A 523 -32.23 53.45 -12.40
N PHE A 524 -32.92 52.31 -12.29
CA PHE A 524 -32.32 50.99 -12.52
C PHE A 524 -31.88 50.83 -13.97
N MET A 525 -32.74 51.22 -14.93
CA MET A 525 -32.39 51.23 -16.35
C MET A 525 -31.11 52.03 -16.61
N GLY A 526 -30.94 53.18 -15.96
CA GLY A 526 -29.71 53.99 -16.07
C GLY A 526 -28.44 53.34 -15.51
N GLN A 527 -28.56 52.39 -14.58
CA GLN A 527 -27.44 51.67 -13.97
C GLN A 527 -26.98 50.45 -14.79
N LEU A 528 -27.87 49.87 -15.61
CA LEU A 528 -27.53 48.72 -16.45
C LEU A 528 -26.40 49.03 -17.43
N ASP A 529 -25.42 48.14 -17.54
CA ASP A 529 -24.39 48.23 -18.59
C ASP A 529 -24.89 47.61 -19.90
N ILE A 530 -25.67 48.39 -20.66
CA ILE A 530 -26.28 47.96 -21.92
C ILE A 530 -25.37 48.37 -23.10
N SER A 531 -24.95 47.40 -23.90
CA SER A 531 -24.16 47.67 -25.10
C SER A 531 -24.94 48.47 -26.15
N ASN A 532 -24.24 49.26 -26.96
CA ASN A 532 -24.86 50.06 -28.02
C ASN A 532 -25.67 49.20 -29.00
N ASP A 533 -25.20 47.99 -29.32
CA ASP A 533 -25.91 47.06 -30.20
C ASP A 533 -27.27 46.62 -29.63
N VAL A 534 -27.35 46.38 -28.31
CA VAL A 534 -28.61 46.05 -27.64
C VAL A 534 -29.54 47.26 -27.66
N ILE A 535 -29.02 48.47 -27.40
CA ILE A 535 -29.83 49.69 -27.45
C ILE A 535 -30.37 49.94 -28.86
N ILE A 536 -29.56 49.74 -29.91
CA ILE A 536 -29.98 49.81 -31.31
C ILE A 536 -31.09 48.79 -31.59
N SER A 537 -30.91 47.55 -31.14
CA SER A 537 -31.91 46.49 -31.30
C SER A 537 -33.23 46.84 -30.59
N ILE A 538 -33.18 47.45 -29.40
CA ILE A 538 -34.38 47.94 -28.69
C ILE A 538 -35.13 48.97 -29.55
N ILE A 539 -34.43 49.97 -30.11
CA ILE A 539 -35.04 51.04 -30.90
C ILE A 539 -35.71 50.49 -32.17
N VAL A 540 -35.08 49.52 -32.84
CA VAL A 540 -35.60 48.93 -34.08
C VAL A 540 -36.85 48.08 -33.84
N ARG A 541 -37.02 47.55 -32.62
CA ARG A 541 -38.05 46.55 -32.29
C ARG A 541 -39.17 47.07 -31.40
N SER A 542 -38.93 48.13 -30.61
CA SER A 542 -39.94 48.71 -29.74
C SER A 542 -40.90 49.62 -30.51
N SER A 543 -42.19 49.50 -30.20
CA SER A 543 -43.25 50.41 -30.66
C SER A 543 -43.49 51.59 -29.72
N ASP A 544 -42.72 51.71 -28.63
CA ASP A 544 -42.83 52.81 -27.68
C ASP A 544 -41.88 53.96 -28.08
N ASP A 545 -42.46 55.00 -28.70
CA ASP A 545 -41.73 56.20 -29.11
C ASP A 545 -41.01 56.89 -27.94
N GLU A 546 -41.59 56.89 -26.74
CA GLU A 546 -40.97 57.51 -25.57
C GLU A 546 -39.73 56.75 -25.13
N ASN A 547 -39.79 55.41 -25.15
CA ASN A 547 -38.63 54.58 -24.89
C ASN A 547 -37.56 54.76 -25.94
N ASN A 548 -37.94 54.78 -27.21
CA ASN A 548 -37.01 54.93 -28.32
C ASN A 548 -36.24 56.25 -28.22
N ILE A 549 -36.90 57.36 -27.84
CA ILE A 549 -36.22 58.63 -27.54
C ILE A 549 -35.22 58.49 -26.39
N LYS A 550 -35.61 57.84 -25.28
CA LYS A 550 -34.72 57.62 -24.13
C LYS A 550 -33.50 56.77 -24.50
N MET A 551 -33.68 55.75 -25.32
CA MET A 551 -32.62 54.89 -25.83
C MET A 551 -31.68 55.64 -26.79
N ILE A 552 -32.21 56.48 -27.68
CA ILE A 552 -31.39 57.36 -28.54
C ILE A 552 -30.58 58.34 -27.69
N ILE A 553 -31.20 58.97 -26.69
CA ILE A 553 -30.49 59.85 -25.74
C ILE A 553 -29.36 59.09 -25.04
N ARG A 554 -29.60 57.84 -24.63
CA ARG A 554 -28.59 57.00 -23.98
C ARG A 554 -27.42 56.68 -24.91
N LEU A 555 -27.68 56.31 -26.16
CA LEU A 555 -26.62 56.10 -27.18
C LEU A 555 -25.72 57.33 -27.32
N LEU A 556 -26.31 58.53 -27.44
CA LEU A 556 -25.56 59.77 -27.58
C LEU A 556 -24.72 60.07 -26.33
N LYS A 557 -25.27 59.82 -25.14
CA LYS A 557 -24.53 59.97 -23.87
C LYS A 557 -23.39 58.97 -23.73
N ASN A 558 -23.52 57.79 -24.32
CA ASN A 558 -22.46 56.78 -24.42
C ASN A 558 -21.39 57.14 -25.49
N GLY A 559 -21.51 58.28 -26.17
CA GLY A 559 -20.58 58.72 -27.21
C GLY A 559 -20.82 58.11 -28.59
N TYR A 560 -21.97 57.46 -28.82
CA TYR A 560 -22.34 56.94 -30.14
C TYR A 560 -22.97 58.05 -30.99
N ASP A 561 -22.14 58.82 -31.71
CA ASP A 561 -22.52 60.03 -32.46
C ASP A 561 -22.40 59.88 -33.99
N ILE A 562 -22.45 58.65 -34.50
CA ILE A 562 -22.39 58.38 -35.94
C ILE A 562 -23.66 58.93 -36.62
N LYS A 563 -23.52 60.06 -37.32
CA LYS A 563 -24.63 60.80 -37.94
C LYS A 563 -25.54 59.95 -38.83
N ALA A 564 -24.97 59.01 -39.60
CA ALA A 564 -25.73 58.12 -40.48
C ALA A 564 -26.60 57.11 -39.71
N ASP A 565 -26.08 56.57 -38.62
CA ASP A 565 -26.76 55.57 -37.80
C ASP A 565 -27.88 56.20 -36.99
N ILE A 566 -27.62 57.34 -36.34
CA ILE A 566 -28.65 58.11 -35.62
C ILE A 566 -29.75 58.57 -36.58
N ALA A 567 -29.40 59.03 -37.79
CA ALA A 567 -30.39 59.38 -38.82
C ALA A 567 -31.28 58.19 -39.22
N ASN A 568 -30.76 56.97 -39.15
CA ASN A 568 -31.53 55.77 -39.42
C ASN A 568 -32.42 55.38 -38.22
N LEU A 569 -31.89 55.46 -36.99
CA LEU A 569 -32.64 55.15 -35.76
C LEU A 569 -33.83 56.08 -35.54
N VAL A 570 -33.67 57.37 -35.84
CA VAL A 570 -34.75 58.36 -35.75
C VAL A 570 -35.93 58.06 -36.67
N LYS A 571 -35.76 57.25 -37.72
CA LYS A 571 -36.87 56.80 -38.58
C LYS A 571 -37.82 55.84 -37.88
N TYR A 572 -37.39 55.20 -36.79
CA TYR A 572 -38.21 54.29 -35.99
C TYR A 572 -39.09 55.03 -34.96
N LEU A 573 -38.88 56.34 -34.78
CA LEU A 573 -39.77 57.18 -33.99
C LEU A 573 -41.11 57.37 -34.71
N ASP A 574 -42.22 57.44 -33.97
CA ASP A 574 -43.54 57.78 -34.49
C ASP A 574 -43.53 59.19 -35.11
N GLU A 575 -42.83 60.11 -34.45
CA GLU A 575 -42.62 61.48 -34.93
C GLU A 575 -41.55 61.54 -36.03
N LYS A 576 -41.99 61.45 -37.29
CA LYS A 576 -41.08 61.46 -38.46
C LYS A 576 -40.41 62.81 -38.71
N GLU A 577 -40.86 63.89 -38.06
CA GLU A 577 -40.33 65.24 -38.25
C GLU A 577 -38.84 65.36 -37.90
N PHE A 578 -38.31 64.55 -36.98
CA PHE A 578 -36.89 64.53 -36.62
C PHE A 578 -35.97 64.12 -37.78
N SER A 579 -36.48 63.38 -38.78
CA SER A 579 -35.71 63.06 -39.99
C SER A 579 -35.28 64.32 -40.76
N LYS A 580 -35.99 65.45 -40.59
CA LYS A 580 -35.63 66.74 -41.22
C LYS A 580 -34.27 67.28 -40.75
N ILE A 581 -33.83 66.94 -39.54
CA ILE A 581 -32.51 67.34 -39.01
C ILE A 581 -31.38 66.76 -39.86
N PHE A 582 -31.56 65.55 -40.37
CA PHE A 582 -30.53 64.83 -41.11
C PHE A 582 -30.63 65.01 -42.63
N ASN A 583 -31.83 65.35 -43.14
CA ASN A 583 -32.07 65.54 -44.57
C ASN A 583 -31.87 66.99 -45.06
N ASN A 584 -32.00 68.00 -44.19
CA ASN A 584 -31.88 69.41 -44.56
C ASN A 584 -30.46 69.95 -44.37
N LYS A 585 -30.01 70.87 -45.24
CA LYS A 585 -28.63 71.37 -45.26
C LYS A 585 -28.32 72.54 -44.31
N ARG A 586 -29.32 73.28 -43.82
CA ARG A 586 -29.10 74.53 -43.04
C ARG A 586 -30.09 74.73 -41.89
N GLU A 587 -31.38 74.50 -42.11
CA GLU A 587 -32.43 74.73 -41.11
C GLU A 587 -33.62 73.77 -41.31
N ALA A 588 -34.34 73.48 -40.23
CA ALA A 588 -35.59 72.72 -40.24
C ALA A 588 -36.61 73.34 -39.27
N THR A 589 -37.87 73.41 -39.69
CA THR A 589 -39.01 73.68 -38.78
C THR A 589 -39.78 72.38 -38.61
N MET A 590 -39.93 71.94 -37.37
CA MET A 590 -40.57 70.68 -36.99
C MET A 590 -41.86 70.96 -36.23
N ASN A 591 -42.93 70.27 -36.61
CA ASN A 591 -44.24 70.40 -35.98
C ASN A 591 -44.49 69.19 -35.05
N ILE A 592 -44.00 69.28 -33.82
CA ILE A 592 -44.00 68.15 -32.87
C ILE A 592 -45.15 68.31 -31.87
N SER A 593 -45.92 67.23 -31.67
CA SER A 593 -47.18 67.24 -30.91
C SER A 593 -47.05 67.03 -29.40
N ARG A 594 -45.95 66.44 -28.91
CA ARG A 594 -45.60 66.30 -27.47
C ARG A 594 -44.32 67.12 -27.20
N GLN A 595 -44.04 67.60 -25.99
CA GLN A 595 -42.93 68.59 -25.81
C GLN A 595 -41.84 68.20 -24.80
N GLU A 596 -42.11 67.38 -23.78
CA GLU A 596 -41.16 67.22 -22.67
C GLU A 596 -39.92 66.37 -23.02
N ASN A 597 -40.08 65.16 -23.58
CA ASN A 597 -38.95 64.27 -23.89
C ASN A 597 -38.14 64.68 -25.13
N TYR A 598 -38.77 65.38 -26.06
CA TYR A 598 -38.14 65.83 -27.31
C TYR A 598 -37.20 67.03 -27.12
N ASN A 599 -37.47 67.89 -26.12
CA ASN A 599 -36.54 68.95 -25.74
C ASN A 599 -35.19 68.37 -25.30
N THR A 600 -35.23 67.31 -24.48
CA THR A 600 -34.02 66.61 -24.02
C THR A 600 -33.26 65.99 -25.20
N LEU A 601 -33.96 65.38 -26.14
CA LEU A 601 -33.35 64.82 -27.36
C LEU A 601 -32.65 65.91 -28.21
N LEU A 602 -33.28 67.08 -28.39
CA LEU A 602 -32.67 68.19 -29.12
C LEU A 602 -31.45 68.78 -28.39
N ILE A 603 -31.45 68.83 -27.06
CA ILE A 603 -30.28 69.21 -26.27
C ILE A 603 -29.12 68.22 -26.53
N GLU A 604 -29.39 66.92 -26.55
CA GLU A 604 -28.36 65.92 -26.83
C GLU A 604 -27.91 65.94 -28.30
N PHE A 605 -28.78 66.18 -29.28
CA PHE A 605 -28.38 66.42 -30.66
C PHE A 605 -27.49 67.66 -30.82
N LYS A 606 -27.68 68.70 -30.00
CA LYS A 606 -26.79 69.86 -29.95
C LYS A 606 -25.43 69.49 -29.35
N ARG A 607 -25.40 68.68 -28.29
CA ARG A 607 -24.17 68.19 -27.65
C ARG A 607 -23.35 67.28 -28.56
N ALA A 608 -24.02 66.36 -29.26
CA ALA A 608 -23.44 65.48 -30.27
C ALA A 608 -23.07 66.21 -31.58
N GLY A 609 -23.32 67.53 -31.67
CA GLY A 609 -22.91 68.34 -32.81
C GLY A 609 -23.75 68.17 -34.07
N PHE A 610 -24.89 67.47 -34.05
CA PHE A 610 -25.79 67.35 -35.19
C PHE A 610 -26.54 68.64 -35.51
N ILE A 611 -26.80 69.45 -34.49
CA ILE A 611 -27.44 70.77 -34.61
C ILE A 611 -26.61 71.83 -33.89
N LYS A 612 -26.67 73.08 -34.38
CA LYS A 612 -26.00 74.23 -33.77
C LYS A 612 -26.84 74.83 -32.66
N ASP A 613 -28.14 74.95 -32.88
CA ASP A 613 -29.07 75.56 -31.94
C ASP A 613 -30.52 75.25 -32.27
N PHE A 614 -31.43 75.41 -31.30
CA PHE A 614 -32.87 75.30 -31.54
C PHE A 614 -33.68 76.30 -30.69
N SER A 615 -34.86 76.70 -31.17
CA SER A 615 -35.78 77.62 -30.48
C SER A 615 -37.24 77.22 -30.74
N ILE A 616 -38.10 77.40 -29.74
CA ILE A 616 -39.55 77.20 -29.88
C ILE A 616 -40.16 78.53 -30.35
N LYS A 617 -40.92 78.50 -31.45
CA LYS A 617 -41.64 79.67 -31.98
C LYS A 617 -43.00 79.84 -31.29
N ASP A 618 -43.57 81.03 -31.38
CA ASP A 618 -44.88 81.38 -30.78
C ASP A 618 -46.05 80.49 -31.24
N ASP A 619 -45.90 79.81 -32.39
CA ASP A 619 -46.87 78.85 -32.94
C ASP A 619 -46.67 77.41 -32.41
N GLY A 620 -45.81 77.22 -31.41
CA GLY A 620 -45.52 75.93 -30.78
C GLY A 620 -44.57 75.02 -31.56
N LYS A 621 -44.04 75.48 -32.71
CA LYS A 621 -43.13 74.67 -33.55
C LYS A 621 -41.66 74.84 -33.16
N PHE A 622 -40.91 73.76 -33.33
CA PHE A 622 -39.47 73.75 -33.11
C PHE A 622 -38.73 74.24 -34.36
N TYR A 623 -37.91 75.28 -34.22
CA TYR A 623 -37.00 75.75 -35.25
C TYR A 623 -35.57 75.35 -34.90
N VAL A 624 -34.90 74.60 -35.79
CA VAL A 624 -33.60 73.99 -35.56
C VAL A 624 -32.59 74.43 -36.62
N LYS A 625 -31.40 74.87 -36.20
CA LYS A 625 -30.25 75.18 -37.07
C LYS A 625 -29.32 73.97 -37.14
N ILE A 626 -29.10 73.44 -38.34
CA ILE A 626 -28.39 72.17 -38.55
C ILE A 626 -26.89 72.42 -38.65
N SER A 627 -26.09 71.53 -38.05
CA SER A 627 -24.63 71.54 -38.22
C SER A 627 -24.27 70.93 -39.56
N SER A 628 -23.56 71.73 -40.36
CA SER A 628 -23.06 71.39 -41.70
C SER A 628 -22.06 70.25 -41.65
#